data_AF-A0A661YRX2-F1
#
_entry.id   AF-A0A661YRX2-F1
#
_cell.length_a   1.000
_cell.length_b   1.000
_cell.length_c   1.000
_cell.angle_alpha   90.00
_cell.angle_beta   90.00
_cell.angle_gamma   90.00
#
_symmetry.space_group_name_H-M   'P 1'
#
loop_
_entity.id
_entity.type
_entity.pdbx_description
1 polymer ?
#
loop_
_entity_poly.entity_id
_entity_poly.type
_entity_poly.pdbx_seq_one_letter_code
_entity_poly.pdbx_strand_id
1 'polypeptide(L)'
;MKSKISLLGIAFISGAMVMIFEIIGARILAPSIGTSFYVWTALIGFVLASLSLGYYLGGYWIDIHPKKIWIAFSLLGAALSLMIVFVFKDDVLSWIVNHVKGLKVSAVIASVVLFVPASVFFGTITPMIAKLLLKELDMAGKTMGNVFAFSSIGSLAGTFLAGFYLLPTFSLNYILSGLIVVSIVLASLIFLSENNWLYLLISLLILMIFYISLKNKEVKTTSIYEFESAYNSIKVFPTIDYHTNDSILIMQLGRQRAGAMSLTNRPLPFNYLYYFRLAEYLILSLHQHLCLAEQLIVFQSITSTFILRPHLMW
;
A
#
# COMPACT_ATOMS: atom_id res chain seq x y z
N MET A 1 -16.63 9.03 30.95
CA MET A 1 -16.61 9.79 29.67
C MET A 1 -15.30 9.64 28.91
N LYS A 2 -14.13 9.90 29.51
CA LYS A 2 -12.82 9.81 28.82
C LYS A 2 -12.57 8.45 28.11
N SER A 3 -12.90 7.33 28.75
CA SER A 3 -12.74 5.99 28.15
C SER A 3 -13.66 5.70 26.96
N LYS A 4 -14.81 6.37 26.89
CA LYS A 4 -15.76 6.20 25.77
C LYS A 4 -15.25 6.92 24.52
N ILE A 5 -14.76 8.15 24.70
CA ILE A 5 -14.21 8.96 23.61
C ILE A 5 -12.96 8.30 23.03
N SER A 6 -12.08 7.74 23.89
CA SER A 6 -10.89 7.03 23.40
C SER A 6 -11.23 5.80 22.56
N LEU A 7 -12.24 5.02 22.97
CA LEU A 7 -12.66 3.83 22.21
C LEU A 7 -13.33 4.21 20.88
N LEU A 8 -14.16 5.26 20.85
CA LEU A 8 -14.72 5.77 19.59
C LEU A 8 -13.63 6.35 18.66
N GLY A 9 -12.60 6.99 19.22
CA GLY A 9 -11.42 7.42 18.47
C GLY A 9 -10.67 6.25 17.85
N ILE A 10 -10.51 5.14 18.57
CA ILE A 10 -9.91 3.92 18.03
C ILE A 10 -10.77 3.35 16.90
N ALA A 11 -12.09 3.31 17.05
CA ALA A 11 -13.00 2.85 15.98
C ALA A 11 -12.88 3.71 14.71
N PHE A 12 -12.77 5.03 14.88
CA PHE A 12 -12.53 5.95 13.77
C PHE A 12 -11.19 5.66 13.06
N ILE A 13 -10.10 5.54 13.83
CA ILE A 13 -8.78 5.30 13.25
C ILE A 13 -8.72 3.91 12.60
N SER A 14 -9.27 2.87 13.23
CA SER A 14 -9.29 1.52 12.64
C SER A 14 -10.08 1.49 11.34
N GLY A 15 -11.23 2.17 11.27
CA GLY A 15 -11.98 2.32 10.02
C GLY A 15 -11.17 3.01 8.92
N ALA A 16 -10.48 4.10 9.26
CA ALA A 16 -9.58 4.77 8.33
C ALA A 16 -8.46 3.84 7.83
N MET A 17 -7.84 3.08 8.73
CA MET A 17 -6.74 2.16 8.40
C MET A 17 -7.18 1.02 7.48
N VAL A 18 -8.37 0.45 7.69
CA VAL A 18 -8.94 -0.58 6.81
C VAL A 18 -9.05 -0.05 5.38
N MET A 19 -9.65 1.13 5.20
CA MET A 19 -9.84 1.70 3.86
C MET A 19 -8.52 2.14 3.22
N ILE A 20 -7.59 2.71 3.99
CA ILE A 20 -6.25 3.05 3.48
C ILE A 20 -5.54 1.77 3.01
N PHE A 21 -5.59 0.70 3.81
CA PHE A 21 -4.97 -0.57 3.47
C PHE A 21 -5.58 -1.21 2.21
N GLU A 22 -6.91 -1.16 2.06
CA GLU A 22 -7.60 -1.67 0.88
C GLU A 22 -7.21 -0.92 -0.40
N ILE A 23 -7.19 0.41 -0.37
CA ILE A 23 -6.82 1.25 -1.52
C ILE A 23 -5.37 1.04 -1.94
N ILE A 24 -4.46 1.00 -0.95
CA ILE A 24 -3.04 0.71 -1.20
C ILE A 24 -2.86 -0.72 -1.69
N GLY A 25 -3.73 -1.64 -1.27
CA GLY A 25 -3.65 -3.04 -1.67
C GLY A 25 -3.75 -3.24 -3.17
N ALA A 26 -4.70 -2.56 -3.81
CA ALA A 26 -4.80 -2.55 -5.27
C ALA A 26 -3.50 -2.02 -5.93
N ARG A 27 -2.87 -1.01 -5.33
CA ARG A 27 -1.59 -0.43 -5.79
C ARG A 27 -0.40 -1.35 -5.55
N ILE A 28 -0.39 -2.16 -4.49
CA ILE A 28 0.64 -3.18 -4.24
C ILE A 28 0.57 -4.28 -5.30
N LEU A 29 -0.64 -4.70 -5.70
CA LEU A 29 -0.82 -5.77 -6.69
C LEU A 29 -0.58 -5.30 -8.12
N ALA A 30 -0.82 -4.01 -8.42
CA ALA A 30 -0.79 -3.46 -9.78
C ALA A 30 0.53 -3.70 -10.55
N PRO A 31 1.74 -3.51 -9.99
CA PRO A 31 2.99 -3.73 -10.71
C PRO A 31 3.22 -5.18 -11.13
N SER A 32 2.80 -6.15 -10.31
CA SER A 32 3.14 -7.56 -10.50
C SER A 32 2.03 -8.34 -11.21
N ILE A 33 0.77 -8.09 -10.86
CA ILE A 33 -0.41 -8.83 -11.34
C ILE A 33 -1.20 -7.99 -12.35
N GLY A 34 -1.23 -6.67 -12.19
CA GLY A 34 -1.95 -5.74 -13.07
C GLY A 34 -3.16 -5.08 -12.41
N THR A 35 -3.84 -4.22 -13.16
CA THR A 35 -4.94 -3.35 -12.69
C THR A 35 -6.32 -3.79 -13.19
N SER A 36 -6.45 -5.04 -13.65
CA SER A 36 -7.72 -5.56 -14.20
C SER A 36 -8.86 -5.58 -13.18
N PHE A 37 -10.10 -5.54 -13.65
CA PHE A 37 -11.27 -5.65 -12.78
C PHE A 37 -11.26 -6.94 -11.93
N TYR A 38 -10.68 -8.04 -12.42
CA TYR A 38 -10.53 -9.29 -11.65
C TYR A 38 -9.70 -9.09 -10.38
N VAL A 39 -8.63 -8.28 -10.44
CA VAL A 39 -7.76 -8.00 -9.28
C VAL A 39 -8.52 -7.20 -8.24
N TRP A 40 -9.24 -6.16 -8.69
CA TRP A 40 -10.09 -5.34 -7.82
C TRP A 40 -11.20 -6.16 -7.18
N THR A 41 -11.91 -6.99 -7.95
CA THR A 41 -12.99 -7.85 -7.43
C THR A 41 -12.46 -8.85 -6.41
N ALA A 42 -11.32 -9.49 -6.68
CA ALA A 42 -10.71 -10.42 -5.72
C ALA A 42 -10.30 -9.69 -4.43
N LEU A 43 -9.64 -8.55 -4.54
CA LEU A 43 -9.16 -7.79 -3.38
C LEU A 43 -10.33 -7.35 -2.48
N ILE A 44 -11.33 -6.65 -3.04
CA ILE A 44 -12.50 -6.18 -2.27
C ILE A 44 -13.25 -7.38 -1.67
N GLY A 45 -13.48 -8.42 -2.48
CA GLY A 45 -14.21 -9.61 -2.02
C GLY A 45 -13.55 -10.30 -0.83
N PHE A 46 -12.24 -10.52 -0.87
CA PHE A 46 -11.52 -11.16 0.23
C PHE A 46 -11.30 -10.24 1.42
N VAL A 47 -11.12 -8.93 1.21
CA VAL A 47 -11.08 -7.96 2.32
C VAL A 47 -12.41 -7.96 3.07
N LEU A 48 -13.55 -7.87 2.37
CA LEU A 48 -14.88 -7.93 3.01
C LEU A 48 -15.14 -9.27 3.70
N ALA A 49 -14.76 -10.39 3.08
CA ALA A 49 -14.89 -11.72 3.68
C ALA A 49 -14.05 -11.84 4.96
N SER A 50 -12.83 -11.33 4.94
CA SER A 50 -11.93 -11.33 6.10
C SER A 50 -12.40 -10.40 7.21
N LEU A 51 -12.96 -9.23 6.89
CA LEU A 51 -13.61 -8.34 7.86
C LEU A 51 -14.80 -9.02 8.51
N SER A 52 -15.64 -9.71 7.72
CA SER A 52 -16.77 -10.49 8.25
C SER A 52 -16.33 -11.59 9.21
N LEU A 53 -15.24 -12.31 8.87
CA LEU A 53 -14.62 -13.29 9.77
C LEU A 53 -14.07 -12.61 11.04
N GLY A 54 -13.41 -11.47 10.89
CA GLY A 54 -12.94 -10.65 12.00
C GLY A 54 -14.08 -10.17 12.91
N TYR A 55 -15.22 -9.76 12.35
CA TYR A 55 -16.39 -9.35 13.14
C TYR A 55 -16.91 -10.49 14.01
N TYR A 56 -16.99 -11.69 13.44
CA TYR A 56 -17.41 -12.89 14.15
C TYR A 56 -16.42 -13.26 15.27
N LEU A 57 -15.13 -13.38 14.93
CA LEU A 57 -14.08 -13.76 15.90
C LEU A 57 -13.92 -12.72 17.00
N GLY A 58 -13.98 -11.44 16.66
CA GLY A 58 -13.86 -10.35 17.60
C GLY A 58 -15.01 -10.29 18.61
N GLY A 59 -16.24 -10.52 18.15
CA GLY A 59 -17.42 -10.66 19.00
C GLY A 59 -17.32 -11.87 19.94
N TYR A 60 -16.92 -13.02 19.39
CA TYR A 60 -16.75 -14.24 20.18
C TYR A 60 -15.68 -14.10 21.27
N TRP A 61 -14.49 -13.56 20.94
CA TRP A 61 -13.40 -13.41 21.92
C TRP A 61 -13.70 -12.40 23.02
N ILE A 62 -14.34 -11.27 22.68
CA ILE A 62 -14.66 -10.25 23.69
C ILE A 62 -15.79 -10.68 24.62
N ASP A 63 -16.68 -11.56 24.16
CA ASP A 63 -17.75 -12.11 25.00
C ASP A 63 -17.20 -13.01 26.11
N ILE A 64 -16.16 -13.79 25.83
CA ILE A 64 -15.50 -14.65 26.83
C ILE A 64 -14.67 -13.80 27.80
N HIS A 65 -13.95 -12.80 27.28
CA HIS A 65 -13.03 -11.98 28.07
C HIS A 65 -13.20 -10.48 27.77
N PRO A 66 -14.14 -9.78 28.45
CA PRO A 66 -14.48 -8.39 28.15
C PRO A 66 -13.43 -7.41 28.70
N LYS A 67 -12.22 -7.43 28.12
CA LYS A 67 -11.09 -6.57 28.49
C LYS A 67 -10.60 -5.77 27.28
N LYS A 68 -10.26 -4.49 27.50
CA LYS A 68 -9.71 -3.61 26.45
C LYS A 68 -8.42 -4.14 25.83
N ILE A 69 -7.67 -4.96 26.56
CA ILE A 69 -6.38 -5.50 26.10
C ILE A 69 -6.50 -6.31 24.81
N TRP A 70 -7.66 -6.92 24.54
CA TRP A 70 -7.91 -7.66 23.29
C TRP A 70 -7.96 -6.76 22.04
N ILE A 71 -8.36 -5.49 22.21
CA ILE A 71 -8.25 -4.49 21.14
C ILE A 71 -6.76 -4.24 20.84
N ALA A 72 -5.93 -4.12 21.88
CA ALA A 72 -4.49 -3.92 21.72
C ALA A 72 -3.81 -5.12 21.03
N PHE A 73 -4.18 -6.35 21.40
CA PHE A 73 -3.70 -7.55 20.71
C PHE A 73 -4.16 -7.62 19.25
N SER A 74 -5.40 -7.20 18.95
CA SER A 74 -5.89 -7.14 17.57
C SER A 74 -5.10 -6.11 16.75
N LEU A 75 -4.82 -4.94 17.31
CA LEU A 75 -3.98 -3.92 16.68
C LEU A 75 -2.54 -4.39 16.47
N LEU A 76 -1.94 -5.10 17.45
CA LEU A 76 -0.63 -5.71 17.28
C LEU A 76 -0.64 -6.82 16.22
N GLY A 77 -1.66 -7.68 16.20
CA GLY A 77 -1.82 -8.71 15.18
C GLY A 77 -1.93 -8.14 13.77
N ALA A 78 -2.69 -7.05 13.62
CA ALA A 78 -2.75 -6.28 12.38
C ALA A 78 -1.38 -5.68 12.02
N ALA A 79 -0.68 -5.06 12.98
CA ALA A 79 0.65 -4.50 12.74
C ALA A 79 1.67 -5.56 12.29
N LEU A 80 1.71 -6.72 12.96
CA LEU A 80 2.58 -7.83 12.60
C LEU A 80 2.25 -8.37 11.20
N SER A 81 0.96 -8.53 10.88
CA SER A 81 0.53 -8.94 9.55
C SER A 81 0.96 -7.94 8.48
N LEU A 82 0.82 -6.64 8.75
CA LEU A 82 1.29 -5.58 7.86
C LEU A 82 2.82 -5.55 7.74
N MET A 83 3.57 -5.86 8.80
CA MET A 83 5.03 -6.02 8.72
C MET A 83 5.44 -7.16 7.79
N ILE A 84 4.73 -8.29 7.87
CA ILE A 84 4.96 -9.43 6.96
C ILE A 84 4.74 -8.97 5.52
N VAL A 85 3.65 -8.24 5.24
CA VAL A 85 3.41 -7.65 3.91
C VAL A 85 4.54 -6.69 3.52
N PHE A 86 4.95 -5.80 4.41
CA PHE A 86 6.01 -4.81 4.14
C PHE A 86 7.33 -5.47 3.76
N VAL A 87 7.71 -6.56 4.42
CA VAL A 87 8.97 -7.28 4.19
C VAL A 87 8.86 -8.18 2.96
N PHE A 88 7.79 -8.98 2.85
CA PHE A 88 7.73 -10.11 1.92
C PHE A 88 6.86 -9.89 0.68
N LYS A 89 6.16 -8.74 0.53
CA LYS A 89 5.26 -8.52 -0.63
C LYS A 89 5.95 -8.77 -1.98
N ASP A 90 7.20 -8.33 -2.14
CA ASP A 90 7.91 -8.39 -3.42
C ASP A 90 8.28 -9.86 -3.75
N ASP A 91 8.75 -10.60 -2.75
CA ASP A 91 9.07 -12.03 -2.86
C ASP A 91 7.81 -12.87 -3.14
N VAL A 92 6.74 -12.65 -2.37
CA VAL A 92 5.46 -13.36 -2.53
C VAL A 92 4.88 -13.10 -3.93
N LEU A 93 4.85 -11.85 -4.38
CA LEU A 93 4.31 -11.52 -5.69
C LEU A 93 5.17 -12.10 -6.82
N SER A 94 6.50 -12.06 -6.70
CA SER A 94 7.39 -12.66 -7.69
C SER A 94 7.18 -14.18 -7.78
N TRP A 95 7.04 -14.85 -6.63
CA TRP A 95 6.78 -16.29 -6.57
C TRP A 95 5.45 -16.64 -7.23
N ILE A 96 4.38 -15.90 -6.92
CA ILE A 96 3.04 -16.12 -7.49
C ILE A 96 3.08 -15.97 -9.01
N VAL A 97 3.72 -14.93 -9.54
CA VAL A 97 3.81 -14.74 -10.99
C VAL A 97 4.53 -15.90 -11.67
N ASN A 98 5.62 -16.39 -11.07
CA ASN A 98 6.45 -17.41 -11.69
C ASN A 98 5.83 -18.82 -11.64
N HIS A 99 5.01 -19.11 -10.63
CA HIS A 99 4.49 -20.46 -10.39
C HIS A 99 2.98 -20.60 -10.67
N VAL A 100 2.20 -19.53 -10.60
CA VAL A 100 0.75 -19.57 -10.78
C VAL A 100 0.38 -19.09 -12.18
N LYS A 101 -0.23 -19.98 -12.97
CA LYS A 101 -0.75 -19.64 -14.29
C LYS A 101 -2.17 -19.10 -14.18
N GLY A 102 -2.40 -17.94 -14.80
CA GLY A 102 -3.74 -17.35 -14.96
C GLY A 102 -3.99 -16.19 -14.00
N LEU A 103 -4.30 -15.02 -14.58
CA LEU A 103 -4.48 -13.74 -13.89
C LEU A 103 -5.47 -13.82 -12.72
N LYS A 104 -6.60 -14.52 -12.90
CA LYS A 104 -7.66 -14.64 -11.89
C LYS A 104 -7.17 -15.38 -10.64
N VAL A 105 -6.47 -16.49 -10.84
CA VAL A 105 -5.98 -17.34 -9.73
C VAL A 105 -4.83 -16.63 -9.01
N SER A 106 -3.92 -16.00 -9.75
CA SER A 106 -2.84 -15.19 -9.16
C SER A 106 -3.39 -14.05 -8.30
N ALA A 107 -4.43 -13.35 -8.79
CA ALA A 107 -5.09 -12.28 -8.04
C ALA A 107 -5.70 -12.79 -6.74
N VAL A 108 -6.46 -13.90 -6.79
CA VAL A 108 -7.07 -14.52 -5.60
C VAL A 108 -6.02 -14.91 -4.57
N ILE A 109 -4.97 -15.63 -4.99
CA ILE A 109 -3.92 -16.09 -4.07
C ILE A 109 -3.20 -14.91 -3.44
N ALA A 110 -2.85 -13.88 -4.22
CA ALA A 110 -2.18 -12.70 -3.70
C ALA A 110 -3.06 -11.92 -2.72
N SER A 111 -4.35 -11.73 -3.04
CA SER A 111 -5.32 -11.10 -2.14
C SER A 111 -5.44 -11.86 -0.82
N VAL A 112 -5.53 -13.18 -0.87
CA VAL A 112 -5.63 -14.03 0.33
C VAL A 112 -4.36 -13.94 1.17
N VAL A 113 -3.20 -14.17 0.57
CA VAL A 113 -1.93 -14.26 1.34
C VAL A 113 -1.54 -12.90 1.94
N LEU A 114 -1.71 -11.80 1.20
CA LEU A 114 -1.22 -10.49 1.63
C LEU A 114 -2.25 -9.70 2.45
N PHE A 115 -3.56 -9.83 2.19
CA PHE A 115 -4.54 -8.90 2.75
C PHE A 115 -5.43 -9.53 3.82
N VAL A 116 -5.77 -10.81 3.70
CA VAL A 116 -6.70 -11.46 4.65
C VAL A 116 -6.18 -11.40 6.09
N PRO A 117 -4.92 -11.74 6.42
CA PRO A 117 -4.47 -11.77 7.81
C PRO A 117 -4.65 -10.42 8.53
N ALA A 118 -4.18 -9.32 7.92
CA ALA A 118 -4.29 -7.99 8.51
C ALA A 118 -5.76 -7.54 8.61
N SER A 119 -6.57 -7.81 7.58
CA SER A 119 -7.97 -7.42 7.53
C SER A 119 -8.84 -8.17 8.54
N VAL A 120 -8.55 -9.45 8.83
CA VAL A 120 -9.22 -10.18 9.93
C VAL A 120 -8.98 -9.46 11.25
N PHE A 121 -7.73 -9.12 11.57
CA PHE A 121 -7.39 -8.43 12.81
C PHE A 121 -7.97 -7.03 12.91
N PHE A 122 -8.07 -6.28 11.81
CA PHE A 122 -8.79 -5.01 11.83
C PHE A 122 -10.30 -5.21 12.03
N GLY A 123 -10.87 -6.27 11.44
CA GLY A 123 -12.27 -6.61 11.60
C GLY A 123 -12.67 -6.90 13.05
N THR A 124 -11.80 -7.46 13.87
CA THR A 124 -12.14 -7.77 15.28
C THR A 124 -12.38 -6.52 16.14
N ILE A 125 -11.85 -5.36 15.75
CA ILE A 125 -11.80 -4.16 16.60
C ILE A 125 -13.20 -3.57 16.86
N THR A 126 -14.03 -3.46 15.82
CA THR A 126 -15.38 -2.86 15.90
C THR A 126 -16.30 -3.56 16.90
N PRO A 127 -16.52 -4.91 16.83
CA PRO A 127 -17.36 -5.60 17.80
C PRO A 127 -16.76 -5.59 19.21
N MET A 128 -15.42 -5.64 19.35
CA MET A 128 -14.75 -5.51 20.65
C MET A 128 -15.08 -4.17 21.32
N ILE A 129 -14.99 -3.07 20.58
CA ILE A 129 -15.32 -1.73 21.07
C ILE A 129 -16.81 -1.64 21.40
N ALA A 130 -17.67 -2.17 20.53
CA ALA A 130 -19.10 -2.17 20.76
C ALA A 130 -19.49 -2.88 22.06
N LYS A 131 -18.94 -4.07 22.30
CA LYS A 131 -19.18 -4.82 23.54
C LYS A 131 -18.70 -4.05 24.78
N LEU A 132 -17.51 -3.47 24.74
CA LEU A 132 -16.94 -2.75 25.89
C LEU A 132 -17.67 -1.44 26.22
N LEU A 133 -18.34 -0.84 25.22
CA LEU A 133 -19.16 0.35 25.43
C LEU A 133 -20.60 0.02 25.84
N LEU A 134 -21.04 -1.21 25.58
CA LEU A 134 -22.36 -1.69 25.94
C LEU A 134 -22.44 -1.99 27.44
N LYS A 135 -22.97 -1.04 28.21
CA LYS A 135 -23.18 -1.19 29.67
C LYS A 135 -24.60 -1.61 30.04
N GLU A 136 -25.58 -1.17 29.25
CA GLU A 136 -27.00 -1.37 29.48
C GLU A 136 -27.66 -1.80 28.17
N LEU A 137 -28.55 -2.79 28.23
CA LEU A 137 -29.22 -3.36 27.05
C LEU A 137 -30.13 -2.33 26.36
N ASP A 138 -30.77 -1.45 27.12
CA ASP A 138 -31.66 -0.41 26.60
C ASP A 138 -30.91 0.59 25.70
N MET A 139 -29.59 0.73 25.90
CA MET A 139 -28.72 1.61 25.14
C MET A 139 -27.96 0.88 24.02
N ALA A 140 -28.32 -0.38 23.72
CA ALA A 140 -27.63 -1.20 22.73
C ALA A 140 -27.66 -0.58 21.34
N GLY A 141 -28.84 -0.22 20.85
CA GLY A 141 -29.00 0.40 19.52
C GLY A 141 -28.18 1.68 19.38
N LYS A 142 -28.22 2.57 20.40
CA LYS A 142 -27.44 3.81 20.40
C LYS A 142 -25.93 3.56 20.46
N THR A 143 -25.49 2.54 21.19
CA THR A 143 -24.05 2.22 21.31
C THR A 143 -23.52 1.65 20.00
N MET A 144 -24.21 0.66 19.43
CA MET A 144 -23.88 0.08 18.12
C MET A 144 -23.87 1.15 17.04
N GLY A 145 -24.93 1.96 16.96
CA GLY A 145 -25.04 3.05 16.01
C GLY A 145 -23.88 4.04 16.09
N ASN A 146 -23.46 4.44 17.30
CA ASN A 146 -22.31 5.32 17.47
C ASN A 146 -20.99 4.67 17.00
N VAL A 147 -20.74 3.42 17.37
CA VAL A 147 -19.49 2.73 16.98
C VAL A 147 -19.40 2.60 15.46
N PHE A 148 -20.48 2.18 14.81
CA PHE A 148 -20.54 2.12 13.34
C PHE A 148 -20.43 3.50 12.70
N ALA A 149 -21.10 4.52 13.23
CA ALA A 149 -21.00 5.88 12.68
C ALA A 149 -19.55 6.39 12.71
N PHE A 150 -18.85 6.30 13.84
CA PHE A 150 -17.45 6.73 13.93
C PHE A 150 -16.52 5.90 13.05
N SER A 151 -16.71 4.58 12.97
CA SER A 151 -15.96 3.70 12.07
C SER A 151 -16.19 4.06 10.60
N SER A 152 -17.43 4.34 10.20
CA SER A 152 -17.78 4.70 8.82
C SER A 152 -17.25 6.08 8.43
N ILE A 153 -17.34 7.08 9.31
CA ILE A 153 -16.75 8.40 9.08
C ILE A 153 -15.22 8.28 8.98
N GLY A 154 -14.60 7.48 9.84
CA GLY A 154 -13.17 7.17 9.76
C GLY A 154 -12.79 6.50 8.44
N SER A 155 -13.58 5.54 7.99
CA SER A 155 -13.40 4.84 6.71
C SER A 155 -13.50 5.81 5.51
N LEU A 156 -14.49 6.71 5.52
CA LEU A 156 -14.64 7.75 4.51
C LEU A 156 -13.44 8.71 4.51
N ALA A 157 -13.02 9.18 5.69
CA ALA A 157 -11.86 10.05 5.85
C ALA A 157 -10.58 9.36 5.36
N GLY A 158 -10.38 8.09 5.73
CA GLY A 158 -9.26 7.26 5.27
C GLY A 158 -9.26 7.04 3.76
N THR A 159 -10.44 6.87 3.15
CA THR A 159 -10.59 6.74 1.69
C THR A 159 -10.11 7.98 0.96
N PHE A 160 -10.58 9.17 1.36
CA PHE A 160 -10.13 10.43 0.77
C PHE A 160 -8.66 10.72 1.08
N LEU A 161 -8.22 10.46 2.32
CA LEU A 161 -6.83 10.64 2.71
C LEU A 161 -5.90 9.75 1.88
N ALA A 162 -6.25 8.48 1.67
CA ALA A 162 -5.48 7.56 0.84
C ALA A 162 -5.41 8.03 -0.61
N GLY A 163 -6.58 8.27 -1.22
CA GLY A 163 -6.69 8.57 -2.65
C GLY A 163 -6.16 9.95 -3.05
N PHE A 164 -6.45 10.99 -2.27
CA PHE A 164 -6.14 12.36 -2.64
C PHE A 164 -4.85 12.91 -2.06
N TYR A 165 -4.38 12.37 -0.93
CA TYR A 165 -3.19 12.91 -0.27
C TYR A 165 -2.07 11.89 -0.17
N LEU A 166 -2.29 10.72 0.43
CA LEU A 166 -1.21 9.77 0.72
C LEU A 166 -0.59 9.18 -0.55
N LEU A 167 -1.41 8.68 -1.48
CA LEU A 167 -0.89 8.07 -2.72
C LEU A 167 -0.13 9.07 -3.62
N PRO A 168 -0.57 10.33 -3.81
CA PRO A 168 0.19 11.28 -4.60
C PRO A 168 1.46 11.81 -3.93
N THR A 169 1.53 11.83 -2.59
CA THR A 169 2.65 12.45 -1.86
C THR A 169 3.68 11.47 -1.32
N PHE A 170 3.30 10.23 -1.04
CA PHE A 170 4.17 9.23 -0.42
C PHE A 170 4.23 7.94 -1.22
N SER A 171 5.41 7.30 -1.23
CA SER A 171 5.57 5.96 -1.78
C SER A 171 4.79 4.92 -0.95
N LEU A 172 4.35 3.83 -1.59
CA LEU A 172 3.55 2.77 -0.94
C LEU A 172 4.20 2.20 0.34
N ASN A 173 5.53 2.12 0.36
CA ASN A 173 6.29 1.64 1.53
C ASN A 173 6.12 2.57 2.73
N TYR A 174 6.13 3.89 2.52
CA TYR A 174 5.93 4.86 3.60
C TYR A 174 4.51 4.79 4.15
N ILE A 175 3.51 4.65 3.30
CA ILE A 175 2.11 4.57 3.76
C ILE A 175 1.87 3.26 4.55
N LEU A 176 2.40 2.12 4.07
CA LEU A 176 2.37 0.86 4.82
C LEU A 176 3.09 1.00 6.17
N SER A 177 4.25 1.65 6.22
CA SER A 177 4.97 1.89 7.46
C SER A 177 4.19 2.76 8.45
N GLY A 178 3.47 3.77 7.94
CA GLY A 178 2.58 4.60 8.73
C GLY A 178 1.45 3.78 9.38
N LEU A 179 0.82 2.88 8.62
CA LEU A 179 -0.21 1.98 9.16
C LEU A 179 0.35 1.08 10.27
N ILE A 180 1.54 0.51 10.08
CA ILE A 180 2.21 -0.33 11.09
C ILE A 180 2.46 0.47 12.38
N VAL A 181 3.08 1.65 12.25
CA VAL A 181 3.41 2.51 13.39
C VAL A 181 2.15 2.95 14.13
N VAL A 182 1.11 3.40 13.42
CA VAL A 182 -0.15 3.82 14.04
C VAL A 182 -0.79 2.67 14.82
N SER A 183 -0.84 1.46 14.26
CA SER A 183 -1.35 0.28 14.97
C SER A 183 -0.58 -0.01 16.26
N ILE A 184 0.76 0.01 16.22
CA ILE A 184 1.61 -0.27 17.38
C ILE A 184 1.46 0.82 18.44
N VAL A 185 1.40 2.09 18.04
CA VAL A 185 1.21 3.23 18.94
C VAL A 185 -0.14 3.11 19.66
N LEU A 186 -1.23 2.85 18.92
CA LEU A 186 -2.55 2.65 19.51
C LEU A 186 -2.58 1.46 20.49
N ALA A 187 -1.96 0.33 20.12
CA ALA A 187 -1.83 -0.80 21.03
C ALA A 187 -1.04 -0.45 22.30
N SER A 188 0.08 0.25 22.15
CA SER A 188 0.95 0.67 23.26
C SER A 188 0.23 1.60 24.23
N LEU A 189 -0.57 2.55 23.72
CA LEU A 189 -1.39 3.44 24.53
C LEU A 189 -2.42 2.66 25.38
N ILE A 190 -3.00 1.60 24.83
CA ILE A 190 -3.93 0.73 25.57
C ILE A 190 -3.19 -0.07 26.64
N PHE A 191 -2.02 -0.67 26.32
CA PHE A 191 -1.23 -1.40 27.32
C PHE A 191 -0.76 -0.51 28.47
N LEU A 192 -0.40 0.74 28.17
CA LEU A 192 -0.06 1.75 29.17
C LEU A 192 -1.27 2.08 30.07
N SER A 193 -2.46 2.27 29.47
CA SER A 193 -3.68 2.55 30.22
C SER A 193 -4.12 1.39 31.13
N GLU A 194 -3.79 0.14 30.78
CA GLU A 194 -4.11 -1.05 31.57
C GLU A 194 -2.94 -1.48 32.49
N ASN A 195 -1.89 -0.66 32.59
CA ASN A 195 -0.68 -0.85 33.41
C ASN A 195 0.06 -2.19 33.18
N ASN A 196 0.00 -2.72 31.95
CA ASN A 196 0.64 -3.99 31.59
C ASN A 196 2.02 -3.74 30.94
N TRP A 197 3.01 -3.46 31.78
CA TRP A 197 4.37 -3.10 31.38
C TRP A 197 5.05 -4.15 30.48
N LEU A 198 4.80 -5.45 30.70
CA LEU A 198 5.38 -6.52 29.89
C LEU A 198 4.92 -6.44 28.42
N TYR A 199 3.62 -6.26 28.16
CA TYR A 199 3.12 -6.14 26.78
C TYR A 199 3.49 -4.81 26.12
N LEU A 200 3.67 -3.75 26.91
CA LEU A 200 4.20 -2.48 26.43
C LEU A 200 5.67 -2.63 26.00
N LEU A 201 6.49 -3.36 26.75
CA LEU A 201 7.87 -3.65 26.34
C LEU A 201 7.90 -4.47 25.05
N ILE A 202 7.01 -5.45 24.91
CA ILE A 202 6.88 -6.24 23.67
C ILE A 202 6.48 -5.35 22.48
N SER A 203 5.49 -4.46 22.64
CA SER A 203 5.07 -3.57 21.55
C SER A 203 6.18 -2.60 21.12
N LEU A 204 6.93 -2.06 22.08
CA LEU A 204 8.10 -1.21 21.81
C LEU A 204 9.25 -1.99 21.16
N LEU A 205 9.48 -3.23 21.56
CA LEU A 205 10.48 -4.10 20.92
C LEU A 205 10.08 -4.40 19.47
N ILE A 206 8.80 -4.69 19.21
CA ILE A 206 8.27 -4.85 17.84
C ILE A 206 8.48 -3.56 17.03
N LEU A 207 8.23 -2.38 17.61
CA LEU A 207 8.48 -1.10 16.96
C LEU A 207 9.96 -0.90 16.63
N MET A 208 10.85 -1.30 17.55
CA MET A 208 12.30 -1.21 17.36
C MET A 208 12.79 -2.15 16.25
N ILE A 209 12.31 -3.40 16.21
CA ILE A 209 12.59 -4.35 15.13
C ILE A 209 12.14 -3.77 13.79
N PHE A 210 10.94 -3.19 13.75
CA PHE A 210 10.42 -2.57 12.54
C PHE A 210 11.28 -1.39 12.08
N TYR A 211 11.72 -0.53 13.00
CA TYR A 211 12.62 0.58 12.69
C TYR A 211 13.93 0.10 12.07
N ILE A 212 14.53 -0.96 12.60
CA ILE A 212 15.74 -1.58 12.03
C ILE A 212 15.46 -2.14 10.63
N SER A 213 14.32 -2.82 10.43
CA SER A 213 13.92 -3.35 9.13
C SER A 213 13.73 -2.24 8.09
N LEU A 214 13.19 -1.09 8.49
CA LEU A 214 12.97 0.06 7.63
C LEU A 214 14.30 0.63 7.13
N LYS A 215 15.26 0.82 8.05
CA LYS A 215 16.63 1.27 7.72
C LYS A 215 17.36 0.31 6.78
N ASN A 216 17.24 -1.00 7.00
CA ASN A 216 17.84 -1.99 6.10
C ASN A 216 17.26 -1.95 4.69
N LYS A 217 15.96 -1.65 4.55
CA LYS A 217 15.30 -1.56 3.24
C LYS A 217 15.75 -0.30 2.49
N GLU A 218 15.86 0.84 3.18
CA GLU A 218 16.40 2.08 2.60
C GLU A 218 17.86 1.92 2.11
N VAL A 219 18.69 1.16 2.82
CA VAL A 219 20.09 0.89 2.42
C VAL A 219 20.18 0.00 1.18
N LYS A 220 19.25 -0.95 0.99
CA LYS A 220 19.18 -1.81 -0.21
C LYS A 220 18.68 -1.06 -1.46
N THR A 221 17.92 0.02 -1.31
CA THR A 221 17.41 0.85 -2.42
C THR A 221 18.41 1.92 -2.88
N THR A 222 19.69 1.56 -3.02
CA THR A 222 20.74 2.44 -3.58
C THR A 222 20.67 2.56 -5.12
N SER A 223 19.47 2.50 -5.70
CA SER A 223 19.26 2.78 -7.13
C SER A 223 17.90 3.42 -7.41
N ILE A 224 17.89 4.74 -7.21
CA ILE A 224 17.18 5.81 -7.93
C ILE A 224 15.65 5.91 -7.78
N TYR A 225 15.21 7.17 -7.76
CA TYR A 225 13.89 7.73 -7.46
C TYR A 225 12.69 6.82 -7.77
N GLU A 226 11.93 6.49 -6.71
CA GLU A 226 10.63 5.81 -6.76
C GLU A 226 9.54 6.80 -6.34
N PHE A 227 8.61 7.08 -7.25
CA PHE A 227 7.47 7.96 -6.97
C PHE A 227 6.19 7.39 -7.55
N GLU A 228 5.07 7.69 -6.90
CA GLU A 228 3.74 7.23 -7.33
C GLU A 228 3.07 8.31 -8.16
N SER A 229 2.59 7.95 -9.35
CA SER A 229 1.71 8.82 -10.14
C SER A 229 0.24 8.43 -9.93
N ALA A 230 -0.68 9.25 -10.43
CA ALA A 230 -2.11 8.91 -10.42
C ALA A 230 -2.43 7.56 -11.09
N TYR A 231 -1.59 7.12 -12.03
CA TYR A 231 -1.83 5.93 -12.85
C TYR A 231 -0.93 4.75 -12.47
N ASN A 232 0.36 4.98 -12.25
CA ASN A 232 1.37 3.92 -12.07
C ASN A 232 2.47 4.28 -11.06
N SER A 233 3.06 3.25 -10.45
CA SER A 233 4.31 3.37 -9.71
C SER A 233 5.48 3.53 -10.70
N ILE A 234 6.22 4.62 -10.57
CA ILE A 234 7.34 4.97 -11.43
C ILE A 234 8.64 4.71 -10.67
N LYS A 235 9.50 3.87 -11.25
CA LYS A 235 10.85 3.62 -10.79
C LYS A 235 11.83 4.10 -11.83
N VAL A 236 12.74 4.99 -11.46
CA VAL A 236 13.86 5.36 -12.32
C VAL A 236 15.09 4.66 -11.74
N PHE A 237 15.91 3.97 -12.54
CA PHE A 237 17.14 3.33 -12.05
C PHE A 237 18.25 3.20 -13.09
N PRO A 238 19.53 3.22 -12.65
CA PRO A 238 20.65 3.13 -13.55
C PRO A 238 20.87 1.66 -13.86
N THR A 239 21.07 1.33 -15.12
CA THR A 239 21.43 0.00 -15.53
C THR A 239 22.43 0.08 -16.67
N ILE A 240 23.12 -1.02 -16.92
CA ILE A 240 24.04 -1.12 -18.06
C ILE A 240 23.29 -1.90 -19.12
N ASP A 241 23.15 -1.32 -20.31
CA ASP A 241 22.54 -2.03 -21.42
C ASP A 241 23.41 -3.22 -21.84
N TYR A 242 22.79 -4.39 -22.00
CA TYR A 242 23.50 -5.64 -22.27
C TYR A 242 24.21 -5.63 -23.64
N HIS A 243 23.64 -4.92 -24.62
CA HIS A 243 24.17 -4.91 -25.99
C HIS A 243 25.21 -3.81 -26.23
N THR A 244 24.99 -2.63 -25.66
CA THR A 244 25.87 -1.47 -25.88
C THR A 244 26.91 -1.29 -24.78
N ASN A 245 26.75 -2.00 -23.66
CA ASN A 245 27.55 -1.85 -22.44
C ASN A 245 27.61 -0.39 -21.92
N ASP A 246 26.62 0.43 -22.31
CA ASP A 246 26.49 1.82 -21.88
C ASP A 246 25.68 1.92 -20.59
N SER A 247 26.08 2.87 -19.75
CA SER A 247 25.30 3.28 -18.59
C SER A 247 24.05 4.03 -19.08
N ILE A 248 22.88 3.45 -18.83
CA ILE A 248 21.58 4.03 -19.16
C ILE A 248 20.75 4.20 -17.89
N LEU A 249 19.92 5.24 -17.87
CA LEU A 249 18.91 5.48 -16.85
C LEU A 249 17.56 5.00 -17.40
N ILE A 250 16.94 3.99 -16.80
CA ILE A 250 15.63 3.47 -17.23
C ILE A 250 14.53 4.01 -16.32
N MET A 251 13.44 4.44 -16.94
CA MET A 251 12.15 4.69 -16.28
C MET A 251 11.24 3.48 -16.49
N GLN A 252 10.72 2.93 -15.41
CA GLN A 252 9.86 1.77 -15.39
C GLN A 252 8.49 2.13 -14.78
N LEU A 253 7.42 1.85 -15.51
CA LEU A 253 6.02 1.94 -15.07
C LEU A 253 5.55 0.53 -14.71
N GLY A 254 5.48 0.21 -13.41
CA GLY A 254 5.16 -1.15 -12.96
C GLY A 254 6.18 -2.19 -13.45
N ARG A 255 5.81 -3.00 -14.45
CA ARG A 255 6.69 -3.97 -15.13
C ARG A 255 7.19 -3.53 -16.51
N GLN A 256 6.62 -2.48 -17.07
CA GLN A 256 6.98 -2.02 -18.41
C GLN A 256 8.08 -0.96 -18.32
N ARG A 257 9.12 -1.12 -19.13
CA ARG A 257 10.11 -0.07 -19.35
C ARG A 257 9.45 1.00 -20.22
N ALA A 258 9.26 2.18 -19.65
CA ALA A 258 8.53 3.28 -20.25
C ALA A 258 9.44 4.28 -20.96
N GLY A 259 10.68 4.39 -20.50
CA GLY A 259 11.67 5.28 -21.07
C GLY A 259 13.07 4.88 -20.69
N ALA A 260 14.04 5.38 -21.44
CA ALA A 260 15.45 5.29 -21.09
C ALA A 260 16.18 6.57 -21.54
N MET A 261 17.27 6.88 -20.85
CA MET A 261 18.18 7.97 -21.20
C MET A 261 19.61 7.44 -21.12
N SER A 262 20.44 7.77 -22.10
CA SER A 262 21.87 7.45 -22.03
C SER A 262 22.56 8.39 -21.05
N LEU A 263 23.34 7.85 -20.11
CA LEU A 263 24.19 8.65 -19.21
C LEU A 263 25.57 8.90 -19.84
N THR A 264 25.95 8.11 -20.85
CA THR A 264 27.03 8.44 -21.78
C THR A 264 26.52 9.37 -22.87
N ASN A 265 27.42 10.15 -23.50
CA ASN A 265 27.13 11.22 -24.48
C ASN A 265 26.47 10.76 -25.80
N ARG A 266 25.81 9.60 -25.81
CA ARG A 266 25.03 9.08 -26.93
C ARG A 266 23.64 9.72 -26.98
N PRO A 267 23.16 10.09 -28.17
CA PRO A 267 21.86 10.73 -28.32
C PRO A 267 20.68 9.78 -28.07
N LEU A 268 20.83 8.47 -28.30
CA LEU A 268 19.77 7.48 -28.09
C LEU A 268 20.29 6.30 -27.25
N PRO A 269 19.51 5.85 -26.26
CA PRO A 269 19.93 4.79 -25.32
C PRO A 269 19.87 3.38 -25.92
N PHE A 270 19.08 3.16 -26.97
CA PHE A 270 18.93 1.85 -27.60
C PHE A 270 19.19 1.90 -29.10
N ASN A 271 19.94 0.92 -29.62
CA ASN A 271 20.30 0.84 -31.04
C ASN A 271 19.07 0.81 -31.96
N TYR A 272 17.97 0.16 -31.54
CA TYR A 272 16.79 0.05 -32.39
C TYR A 272 16.11 1.41 -32.66
N LEU A 273 16.30 2.39 -31.78
CA LEU A 273 15.73 3.74 -31.94
C LEU A 273 16.35 4.47 -33.14
N TYR A 274 17.57 4.12 -33.54
CA TYR A 274 18.20 4.69 -34.73
C TYR A 274 17.49 4.26 -36.03
N TYR A 275 16.84 3.08 -36.07
CA TYR A 275 16.07 2.67 -37.25
C TYR A 275 14.81 3.51 -37.45
N PHE A 276 14.17 3.97 -36.37
CA PHE A 276 13.03 4.89 -36.47
C PHE A 276 13.44 6.25 -37.04
N ARG A 277 14.66 6.71 -36.72
CA ARG A 277 15.22 7.94 -37.30
C ARG A 277 15.54 7.80 -38.79
N LEU A 278 15.88 6.60 -39.24
CA LEU A 278 16.08 6.30 -40.66
C LEU A 278 14.75 6.34 -41.44
N ALA A 279 13.65 5.95 -40.79
CA ALA A 279 12.32 5.97 -41.40
C ALA A 279 11.84 7.40 -41.72
N GLU A 280 12.22 8.40 -40.91
CA GLU A 280 11.97 9.82 -41.19
C GLU A 280 12.65 10.30 -42.49
N TYR A 281 13.82 9.74 -42.82
CA TYR A 281 14.55 10.06 -44.04
C TYR A 281 14.01 9.36 -45.29
N LEU A 282 13.46 8.15 -45.12
CA LEU A 282 13.02 7.31 -46.24
C LEU A 282 11.58 7.58 -46.69
N ILE A 283 10.73 8.15 -45.83
CA ILE A 283 9.31 8.37 -46.11
C ILE A 283 8.91 9.77 -45.61
N LEU A 284 8.90 10.75 -46.53
CA LEU A 284 8.57 12.15 -46.25
C LEU A 284 7.14 12.37 -45.70
N SER A 285 6.26 11.36 -45.79
CA SER A 285 4.84 11.44 -45.40
C SER A 285 4.51 10.88 -44.01
N LEU A 286 5.50 10.40 -43.24
CA LEU A 286 5.26 9.67 -41.99
C LEU A 286 4.86 10.58 -40.80
N HIS A 287 4.96 11.91 -40.95
CA HIS A 287 4.52 12.91 -39.96
C HIS A 287 3.03 12.74 -39.55
N GLN A 288 2.17 12.26 -40.45
CA GLN A 288 0.74 12.05 -40.16
C GLN A 288 0.42 10.70 -39.49
N HIS A 289 1.37 9.76 -39.46
CA HIS A 289 1.14 8.40 -38.95
C HIS A 289 1.97 8.08 -37.69
N LEU A 290 2.95 8.92 -37.35
CA LEU A 290 3.81 8.80 -36.16
C LEU A 290 3.24 9.42 -34.89
N CYS A 291 1.98 9.85 -34.83
CA CYS A 291 1.34 10.31 -33.57
C CYS A 291 1.44 9.28 -32.42
N LEU A 292 1.68 7.99 -32.72
CA LEU A 292 1.95 6.95 -31.73
C LEU A 292 3.41 6.88 -31.24
N ALA A 293 4.39 7.40 -31.99
CA ALA A 293 5.80 7.46 -31.56
C ALA A 293 6.28 8.88 -31.20
N GLU A 294 5.60 9.94 -31.64
CA GLU A 294 5.79 11.28 -31.07
C GLU A 294 5.46 11.32 -29.57
N GLN A 295 4.59 10.42 -29.08
CA GLN A 295 4.41 10.23 -27.64
C GLN A 295 5.71 9.83 -26.91
N LEU A 296 6.66 9.16 -27.57
CA LEU A 296 7.97 8.82 -26.99
C LEU A 296 8.97 10.00 -27.04
N ILE A 297 8.91 10.84 -28.08
CA ILE A 297 9.84 11.98 -28.27
C ILE A 297 9.37 13.22 -27.47
N VAL A 298 8.06 13.47 -27.41
CA VAL A 298 7.47 14.51 -26.55
C VAL A 298 7.68 14.13 -25.07
N PHE A 299 7.66 12.85 -24.72
CA PHE A 299 8.10 12.39 -23.39
C PHE A 299 9.56 12.73 -23.11
N GLN A 300 10.45 12.77 -24.10
CA GLN A 300 11.87 13.14 -23.91
C GLN A 300 12.07 14.63 -23.59
N SER A 301 11.30 15.53 -24.22
CA SER A 301 11.31 16.97 -23.91
C SER A 301 10.68 17.27 -22.54
N ILE A 302 9.64 16.52 -22.18
CA ILE A 302 9.01 16.59 -20.86
C ILE A 302 9.97 16.01 -19.81
N THR A 303 10.58 14.84 -20.01
CA THR A 303 11.50 14.24 -19.03
C THR A 303 12.76 15.05 -18.78
N SER A 304 13.36 15.71 -19.79
CA SER A 304 14.53 16.58 -19.56
C SER A 304 14.21 17.80 -18.70
N THR A 305 13.00 18.35 -18.81
CA THR A 305 12.55 19.52 -18.04
C THR A 305 12.01 19.13 -16.65
N PHE A 306 11.31 17.99 -16.56
CA PHE A 306 10.65 17.52 -15.34
C PHE A 306 11.61 16.85 -14.35
N ILE A 307 12.74 16.30 -14.81
CA ILE A 307 13.77 15.71 -13.93
C ILE A 307 14.63 16.82 -13.28
N LEU A 308 14.78 17.99 -13.91
CA LEU A 308 15.65 19.07 -13.43
C LEU A 308 14.95 20.10 -12.51
N ARG A 309 13.61 20.20 -12.50
CA ARG A 309 12.88 21.20 -11.67
C ARG A 309 11.60 20.64 -11.03
N PRO A 310 11.70 19.88 -9.93
CA PRO A 310 10.52 19.35 -9.23
C PRO A 310 9.68 20.42 -8.50
N HIS A 311 10.19 21.65 -8.34
CA HIS A 311 9.53 22.76 -7.64
C HIS A 311 8.48 23.52 -8.49
N LEU A 312 8.28 23.13 -9.75
CA LEU A 312 7.25 23.72 -10.63
C LEU A 312 5.91 22.96 -10.59
N MET A 313 5.75 21.98 -9.69
CA MET A 313 4.48 21.26 -9.47
C MET A 313 3.71 21.82 -8.25
N TRP A 314 3.26 23.08 -8.35
CA TRP A 314 2.17 23.65 -7.56
C TRP A 314 1.35 24.60 -8.44
#